data_AF-A0A8T6L216-F1
#
_entry.id   AF-A0A8T6L216-F1
#
_cell.length_a   1.000
_cell.length_b   1.000
_cell.length_c   1.000
_cell.angle_alpha   90.00
_cell.angle_beta   90.00
_cell.angle_gamma   90.00
#
_symmetry.space_group_name_H-M   'P 1'
#
loop_
_entity.id
_entity.type
_entity.pdbx_description
1 polymer ?
#
loop_
_entity_poly.entity_id
_entity_poly.type
_entity_poly.pdbx_seq_one_letter_code
_entity_poly.pdbx_strand_id
1 'polypeptide(L)' 'VHPALKDQGPYLVALVEIPEAGGVRLVGNLLGDPHRAVPFGAPVEGVFEHHDDPDAPFTLLHWRLVD' A
#
# COMPACT_ATOMS: atom_id res chain seq x y z
N VAL A 1 -19.64 -14.66 5.11
CA VAL A 1 -18.24 -14.38 4.71
C VAL A 1 -17.37 -15.60 5.04
N HIS A 2 -16.37 -15.93 4.23
CA HIS A 2 -15.51 -17.10 4.47
C HIS A 2 -14.72 -16.93 5.79
N PRO A 3 -14.59 -17.94 6.67
CA PRO A 3 -13.93 -17.80 7.97
C PRO A 3 -12.50 -17.26 7.90
N ALA A 4 -11.75 -17.56 6.83
CA ALA A 4 -10.40 -17.04 6.60
C ALA A 4 -10.33 -15.52 6.35
N LEU A 5 -11.47 -14.86 6.14
CA LEU A 5 -11.59 -13.42 5.89
C LEU A 5 -12.24 -12.68 7.05
N LYS A 6 -12.52 -13.37 8.17
CA LYS A 6 -13.30 -12.82 9.27
C LYS A 6 -12.63 -11.62 9.94
N ASP A 7 -11.30 -11.64 9.98
CA ASP A 7 -10.46 -10.55 10.52
C ASP A 7 -9.79 -9.75 9.40
N GLN A 8 -10.04 -10.09 8.13
CA GLN A 8 -9.54 -9.30 7.01
C GLN A 8 -10.49 -8.13 6.77
N GLY A 9 -10.13 -7.01 7.40
CA GLY A 9 -10.78 -5.74 7.18
C GLY A 9 -10.66 -5.28 5.73
N PRO A 10 -11.52 -4.33 5.32
CA PRO A 10 -11.37 -3.65 4.04
C PRO A 10 -9.96 -3.03 3.98
N TYR A 11 -9.35 -3.10 2.80
CA TYR A 11 -8.05 -2.49 2.53
C TYR A 11 -8.06 -1.91 1.11
N LEU A 12 -7.19 -0.95 0.86
CA LEU A 12 -7.08 -0.30 -0.44
C LEU A 12 -5.78 -0.73 -1.11
N VAL A 13 -5.85 -1.07 -2.39
CA VAL A 13 -4.71 -1.35 -3.25
C VAL A 13 -4.67 -0.28 -4.34
N ALA A 14 -3.49 0.29 -4.56
CA ALA A 14 -3.27 1.32 -5.56
C ALA A 14 -2.24 0.85 -6.60
N LEU A 15 -2.41 1.34 -7.82
CA LEU A 15 -1.38 1.34 -8.84
C LEU A 15 -0.79 2.75 -8.89
N VAL A 16 0.45 2.88 -8.43
CA VAL A 16 1.14 4.17 -8.29
C VAL A 16 2.14 4.33 -9.42
N GLU A 17 2.05 5.42 -10.16
CA GLU A 17 3.04 5.80 -11.16
C GLU A 17 4.19 6.58 -10.50
N ILE A 18 5.42 6.27 -10.88
CA ILE A 18 6.64 6.97 -10.47
C ILE A 18 7.20 7.66 -11.71
N PRO A 19 6.84 8.93 -11.97
CA PRO A 19 7.19 9.63 -13.21
C PRO A 19 8.71 9.72 -13.42
N GLU A 20 9.47 9.93 -12.34
CA GLU A 20 10.92 10.06 -12.34
C GLU A 20 11.63 8.74 -12.70
N ALA A 21 10.92 7.61 -12.61
CA ALA A 21 11.39 6.29 -12.98
C ALA A 21 10.91 5.87 -14.38
N GLY A 22 10.70 6.82 -15.30
CA GLY A 22 10.30 6.52 -16.68
C GLY A 22 8.86 6.02 -16.80
N GLY A 23 7.97 6.47 -15.91
CA GLY A 23 6.56 6.07 -15.91
C GLY A 23 6.31 4.64 -15.41
N VAL A 24 7.27 4.05 -14.68
CA VAL A 24 7.07 2.76 -13.99
C VAL A 24 5.88 2.87 -13.05
N ARG A 25 5.08 1.80 -13.00
CA ARG A 25 3.94 1.69 -12.09
C ARG A 25 4.13 0.51 -11.15
N LEU A 26 3.90 0.75 -9.87
CA LEU A 26 4.03 -0.24 -8.82
C LEU A 26 2.68 -0.44 -8.13
N VAL A 27 2.33 -1.70 -7.92
CA VAL A 27 1.15 -2.08 -7.14
C VAL A 27 1.53 -2.16 -5.67
N GLY A 28 0.68 -1.68 -4.77
CA GLY A 28 0.86 -1.84 -3.33
C GLY A 28 -0.35 -1.39 -2.51
N ASN A 29 -0.33 -1.70 -1.22
CA ASN A 29 -1.41 -1.29 -0.32
C ASN A 29 -1.31 0.20 0.00
N LEU A 30 -2.46 0.88 0.03
CA LEU A 30 -2.57 2.25 0.55
C LEU A 30 -2.97 2.18 2.02
N LEU A 31 -2.09 2.66 2.89
CA LEU A 31 -2.28 2.70 4.34
C LEU A 31 -3.26 3.80 4.74
N GLY A 32 -4.00 3.56 5.83
CA GLY A 32 -4.93 4.52 6.41
C GLY A 32 -6.35 3.96 6.51
N ASP A 33 -7.33 4.86 6.57
CA ASP A 33 -8.75 4.49 6.62
C ASP A 33 -9.16 3.80 5.30
N PRO A 34 -9.57 2.52 5.33
CA PRO A 34 -9.94 1.78 4.13
C PRO A 34 -11.28 2.21 3.52
N HIS A 35 -12.00 3.14 4.14
CA HIS A 35 -13.26 3.70 3.65
C HIS A 35 -13.12 5.15 3.17
N ARG A 36 -11.91 5.72 3.28
CA ARG A 36 -11.61 7.07 2.77
C ARG A 36 -11.77 7.12 1.25
N ALA A 37 -12.29 8.24 0.75
CA ALA A 37 -12.26 8.56 -0.66
C ALA A 37 -10.82 8.82 -1.13
N VAL A 38 -10.41 8.14 -2.20
CA VAL A 38 -9.08 8.29 -2.82
C VAL A 38 -9.24 8.84 -4.23
N PRO A 39 -8.99 10.15 -4.46
CA PRO A 39 -9.03 10.72 -5.79
C PRO A 39 -7.95 10.10 -6.69
N PHE A 40 -8.27 9.85 -7.95
CA PHE A 40 -7.24 9.47 -8.93
C PHE A 40 -6.25 10.61 -9.12
N GLY A 41 -4.96 10.27 -9.17
CA GLY A 41 -3.88 11.25 -9.29
C GLY A 41 -3.54 11.97 -7.97
N ALA A 42 -4.14 11.59 -6.84
CA ALA A 42 -3.73 12.10 -5.55
C ALA A 42 -2.26 11.72 -5.27
N PRO A 43 -1.43 12.66 -4.75
CA PRO A 43 -0.04 12.38 -4.43
C PRO A 43 0.05 11.37 -3.29
N VAL A 44 1.04 10.48 -3.39
CA VAL A 44 1.35 9.48 -2.38
C VAL A 44 2.85 9.44 -2.13
N GLU A 45 3.22 9.00 -0.94
CA GLU A 45 4.60 8.68 -0.58
C GLU A 45 4.75 7.18 -0.31
N GLY A 46 5.96 6.67 -0.57
CA GLY A 46 6.33 5.31 -0.24
C GLY A 46 6.63 5.17 1.25
N VAL A 47 6.05 4.17 1.90
CA VAL A 47 6.29 3.81 3.30
C VAL A 47 6.85 2.38 3.33
N PHE A 48 7.99 2.19 3.97
CA PHE A 48 8.62 0.87 4.08
C PHE A 48 8.28 0.24 5.44
N GLU A 49 7.62 -0.91 5.40
CA GLU A 49 7.40 -1.76 6.57
C GLU A 49 8.50 -2.82 6.62
N HIS A 50 9.23 -2.87 7.73
CA HIS A 50 10.31 -3.83 7.95
C HIS A 50 9.79 -5.01 8.76
N HIS A 51 9.95 -6.21 8.22
CA HIS A 51 9.70 -7.46 8.92
C HIS A 51 11.05 -8.07 9.30
N ASP A 52 11.41 -7.93 10.57
CA ASP A 52 12.69 -8.39 11.12
C ASP A 52 12.61 -9.84 11.65
N ASP A 53 11.84 -10.70 10.97
CA ASP A 53 11.83 -12.13 11.29
C ASP A 53 13.26 -12.69 11.13
N PRO A 54 13.84 -13.32 12.18
CA PRO A 54 15.22 -13.80 12.14
C PRO A 54 15.52 -14.79 11.01
N ASP A 55 14.53 -15.59 10.61
CA ASP A 55 14.70 -16.67 9.64
C ASP A 55 14.40 -16.20 8.21
N ALA A 56 13.64 -15.11 8.05
CA ALA A 56 13.25 -14.56 6.75
C ALA A 56 12.96 -13.04 6.80
N PRO A 57 13.98 -12.18 6.90
CA PRO A 57 13.76 -10.74 6.93
C PRO A 57 13.38 -10.21 5.55
N PHE A 58 12.41 -9.29 5.51
CA PHE A 58 12.05 -8.59 4.29
C PHE A 58 11.50 -7.19 4.59
N THR A 59 11.44 -6.37 3.56
CA THR A 59 10.84 -5.03 3.64
C THR A 59 9.77 -4.91 2.57
N LEU A 60 8.57 -4.49 2.98
CA LEU A 60 7.46 -4.24 2.08
C LEU A 60 7.31 -2.74 1.82
N LEU A 61 7.06 -2.39 0.57
CA LEU A 61 6.64 -1.06 0.19
C LEU A 61 5.13 -0.96 0.25
N HIS A 62 4.66 0.05 0.96
CA HIS A 62 3.29 0.52 0.99
C HIS A 62 3.21 1.97 0.53
N TRP A 63 2.00 2.47 0.36
CA TRP A 63 1.71 3.85 -0.03
C TRP A 63 0.94 4.55 1.06
N ARG A 64 1.11 5.86 1.18
CA ARG A 64 0.27 6.73 2.02
C ARG A 64 -0.03 8.01 1.26
N LEU A 65 -1.26 8.53 1.38
CA LEU A 65 -1.59 9.84 0.82
C LEU A 65 -0.74 10.91 1.46
N VAL A 66 -0.20 11.81 0.64
CA VAL A 66 0.42 13.05 1.13
C VAL A 66 -0.72 14.03 1.40
N ASP A 67 -0.79 14.57 2.61
CA ASP A 67 -1.75 15.60 2.99
C ASP A 67 -1.37 16.99 2.42
#